data_AF-A0A535R3W9-F1
#
_entry.id   AF-A0A535R3W9-F1
#
_cell.length_a   1.000
_cell.length_b   1.000
_cell.length_c   1.000
_cell.angle_alpha   90.00
_cell.angle_beta   90.00
_cell.angle_gamma   90.00
#
_symmetry.space_group_name_H-M   'P 1'
#
loop_
_entity.id
_entity.type
_entity.pdbx_description
1 polymer ?
#
loop_
_entity_poly.entity_id
_entity_poly.type
_entity_poly.pdbx_seq_one_letter_code
_entity_poly.pdbx_strand_id
1 'polypeptide(L)'
;MGGIGAGAANIAANAAADPITNELHIAVYVLETFVLPASVVGLAGLALRRSPWLATIGGGLGLIGWLAWSGLAAQDDLTFQMAQMGGGPQLVELWNRFTTNSTMGALTLIYVTCHLLAYVVLGIALGRARIIPPWAAWSLVLTSPITLIAFPTHLHELLYLVIALWFVGSVPAAVAVWRSRLEEPA
;
A
#
# COMPACT_ATOMS: atom_id res chain seq x y z
N MET A 1 9.81 -3.00 -4.28
CA MET A 1 9.97 -1.58 -4.68
C MET A 1 11.43 -1.26 -4.93
N GLY A 2 11.84 -1.32 -6.18
CA GLY A 2 13.17 -0.88 -6.61
C GLY A 2 13.40 0.62 -6.35
N GLY A 3 14.64 1.00 -6.02
CA GLY A 3 15.03 2.39 -5.82
C GLY A 3 14.90 3.23 -7.10
N ILE A 4 14.38 4.44 -6.97
CA ILE A 4 14.28 5.42 -8.08
C ILE A 4 15.68 5.71 -8.62
N GLY A 5 15.87 5.57 -9.94
CA GLY A 5 17.16 5.82 -10.57
C GLY A 5 18.28 4.84 -10.19
N ALA A 6 17.95 3.72 -9.54
CA ALA A 6 18.92 2.73 -9.06
C ALA A 6 18.91 1.44 -9.92
N GLY A 7 18.83 1.56 -11.25
CA GLY A 7 18.57 0.44 -12.15
C GLY A 7 19.56 -0.72 -12.03
N ALA A 8 20.86 -0.44 -11.95
CA ALA A 8 21.87 -1.48 -11.81
C ALA A 8 21.68 -2.31 -10.53
N ALA A 9 21.41 -1.66 -9.40
CA ALA A 9 21.19 -2.31 -8.12
C ALA A 9 19.88 -3.12 -8.12
N ASN A 10 18.78 -2.57 -8.65
CA ASN A 10 17.49 -3.23 -8.66
C ASN A 10 17.46 -4.47 -9.56
N ILE A 11 18.08 -4.39 -10.75
CA ILE A 11 18.19 -5.51 -11.67
C ILE A 11 19.07 -6.61 -11.06
N ALA A 12 20.22 -6.25 -10.48
CA ALA A 12 21.11 -7.21 -9.82
C ALA A 12 20.43 -7.90 -8.62
N ALA A 13 19.66 -7.16 -7.82
CA ALA A 13 18.90 -7.73 -6.70
C ALA A 13 17.85 -8.74 -7.17
N ASN A 14 17.12 -8.43 -8.24
CA ASN A 14 16.14 -9.35 -8.83
C ASN A 14 16.80 -10.59 -9.44
N ALA A 15 17.97 -10.43 -10.07
CA ALA A 15 18.72 -11.55 -10.66
C ALA A 15 19.29 -12.49 -9.58
N ALA A 16 19.61 -11.98 -8.39
CA ALA A 16 20.15 -12.75 -7.28
C ALA A 16 19.06 -13.41 -6.41
N ALA A 17 17.81 -12.93 -6.49
CA ALA A 17 16.69 -13.46 -5.73
C ALA A 17 16.16 -14.77 -6.33
N ASP A 18 15.51 -15.58 -5.49
CA ASP A 18 14.81 -16.78 -5.93
C ASP A 18 13.65 -16.41 -6.90
N PRO A 19 13.61 -16.96 -8.13
CA PRO A 19 12.62 -16.58 -9.13
C PRO A 19 11.18 -16.85 -8.69
N ILE A 20 10.94 -17.97 -7.99
CA ILE A 20 9.60 -18.34 -7.50
C ILE A 20 9.11 -17.31 -6.47
N THR A 21 10.00 -16.88 -5.57
CA THR A 21 9.69 -15.86 -4.58
C THR A 21 9.36 -14.51 -5.24
N ASN A 22 10.08 -14.12 -6.30
CA ASN A 22 9.76 -12.91 -7.06
C ASN A 22 8.41 -13.00 -7.78
N GLU A 23 8.11 -14.12 -8.44
CA GLU A 23 6.81 -14.32 -9.09
C GLU A 23 5.65 -14.28 -8.10
N LEU A 24 5.80 -14.91 -6.94
CA LEU A 24 4.81 -14.87 -5.87
C LEU A 24 4.62 -13.45 -5.33
N HIS A 25 5.71 -12.70 -5.14
CA HIS A 25 5.65 -11.29 -4.75
C HIS A 25 4.84 -10.47 -5.76
N ILE A 26 5.13 -10.60 -7.05
CA ILE A 26 4.43 -9.89 -8.12
C ILE A 26 2.95 -10.29 -8.15
N ALA A 27 2.63 -11.58 -8.04
CA ALA A 27 1.25 -12.07 -8.00
C ALA A 27 0.46 -11.48 -6.82
N VAL A 28 1.08 -11.37 -5.65
CA VAL A 28 0.48 -10.71 -4.47
C VAL A 28 0.24 -9.23 -4.74
N TYR A 29 1.19 -8.51 -5.34
CA TYR A 29 1.03 -7.09 -5.67
C TYR A 29 -0.07 -6.84 -6.71
N VAL A 30 -0.22 -7.74 -7.67
CA VAL A 30 -1.34 -7.71 -8.63
C VAL A 30 -2.67 -7.93 -7.90
N LEU A 31 -2.75 -8.88 -6.98
CA LEU A 31 -3.95 -9.08 -6.16
C LEU A 31 -4.29 -7.84 -5.32
N GLU A 32 -3.28 -7.24 -4.68
CA GLU A 32 -3.40 -6.02 -3.86
C GLU A 32 -3.98 -4.85 -4.65
N THR A 33 -3.67 -4.74 -5.94
CA THR A 33 -4.21 -3.71 -6.84
C THR A 33 -5.74 -3.70 -6.87
N PHE A 34 -6.39 -4.84 -6.62
CA PHE A 34 -7.85 -4.93 -6.57
C PHE A 34 -8.38 -4.90 -5.14
N VAL A 35 -7.70 -5.61 -4.23
CA VAL A 35 -8.19 -5.80 -2.85
C VAL A 35 -8.05 -4.52 -2.03
N LEU A 36 -6.95 -3.78 -2.18
CA LEU A 36 -6.67 -2.61 -1.33
C LEU A 36 -7.60 -1.43 -1.60
N PRO A 37 -7.89 -1.03 -2.86
CA PRO A 37 -8.94 -0.05 -3.14
C PRO A 37 -10.31 -0.44 -2.57
N ALA A 38 -10.70 -1.71 -2.70
CA ALA A 38 -11.97 -2.18 -2.14
C ALA A 38 -11.97 -2.12 -0.60
N SER A 39 -10.83 -2.44 0.04
CA SER A 39 -10.69 -2.43 1.49
C SER A 39 -10.93 -1.04 2.08
N VAL A 40 -10.33 0.01 1.50
CA VAL A 40 -10.48 1.38 2.00
C VAL A 40 -11.89 1.93 1.81
N VAL A 41 -12.57 1.54 0.73
CA VAL A 41 -14.00 1.85 0.53
C VAL A 41 -14.85 1.15 1.59
N GLY A 42 -14.56 -0.12 1.91
CA GLY A 42 -15.23 -0.85 2.99
C GLY A 42 -15.05 -0.18 4.36
N LEU A 43 -13.82 0.23 4.70
CA LEU A 43 -13.53 0.95 5.95
C LEU A 43 -14.25 2.30 6.01
N ALA A 44 -14.27 3.06 4.91
CA ALA A 44 -15.00 4.30 4.83
C ALA A 44 -16.51 4.07 5.04
N GLY A 45 -17.08 3.05 4.41
CA GLY A 45 -18.48 2.67 4.54
C GLY A 45 -18.90 2.43 5.99
N LEU A 46 -18.06 1.73 6.77
CA LEU A 46 -18.29 1.50 8.20
C LEU A 46 -18.40 2.79 9.02
N ALA A 47 -17.56 3.78 8.72
CA ALA A 47 -17.51 5.04 9.44
C ALA A 47 -18.55 6.07 8.94
N LEU A 48 -19.10 5.88 7.74
CA LEU A 48 -19.85 6.91 7.00
C LEU A 48 -21.05 7.45 7.78
N ARG A 49 -21.82 6.59 8.47
CA ARG A 49 -23.03 7.00 9.22
C ARG A 49 -22.71 7.89 10.42
N ARG A 50 -21.55 7.71 11.06
CA ARG A 50 -21.19 8.38 12.33
C ARG A 50 -20.09 9.44 12.16
N SER A 51 -19.33 9.37 11.08
CA SER A 51 -18.23 10.28 10.79
C SER A 51 -18.10 10.53 9.27
N PRO A 52 -19.14 11.10 8.63
CA PRO A 52 -19.24 11.17 7.17
C PRO A 52 -18.08 11.91 6.51
N TRP A 53 -17.64 13.03 7.07
CA TRP A 53 -16.53 13.81 6.50
C TRP A 53 -15.21 13.06 6.51
N LEU A 54 -14.83 12.48 7.66
CA LEU A 54 -13.58 11.72 7.76
C LEU A 54 -13.64 10.44 6.91
N ALA A 55 -14.79 9.78 6.87
CA ALA A 55 -15.00 8.60 6.03
C ALA A 55 -14.83 8.93 4.55
N THR A 56 -15.46 10.00 4.05
CA THR A 56 -15.37 10.41 2.64
C THR A 56 -13.95 10.86 2.27
N ILE A 57 -13.31 11.69 3.10
CA ILE A 57 -11.94 12.17 2.83
C ILE A 57 -10.96 11.00 2.88
N GLY A 58 -11.00 10.20 3.95
CA GLY A 58 -10.10 9.06 4.12
C GLY A 58 -10.32 7.99 3.05
N GLY A 59 -11.57 7.67 2.72
CA GLY A 59 -11.93 6.72 1.67
C GLY A 59 -11.53 7.21 0.28
N GLY A 60 -11.78 8.48 -0.04
CA GLY A 60 -11.40 9.09 -1.31
C GLY A 60 -9.88 9.14 -1.51
N LEU A 61 -9.13 9.57 -0.49
CA LEU A 61 -7.67 9.51 -0.49
C LEU A 61 -7.18 8.08 -0.64
N GLY A 62 -7.75 7.14 0.11
CA GLY A 62 -7.35 5.73 0.04
C GLY A 62 -7.56 5.15 -1.34
N LEU A 63 -8.72 5.42 -1.95
CA LEU A 63 -9.04 4.94 -3.29
C LEU A 63 -8.07 5.49 -4.33
N ILE A 64 -7.86 6.81 -4.35
CA ILE A 64 -6.93 7.47 -5.28
C ILE A 64 -5.50 6.94 -5.09
N GLY A 65 -5.04 6.83 -3.84
CA GLY A 65 -3.71 6.34 -3.51
C GLY A 65 -3.50 4.90 -3.97
N TRP A 66 -4.41 3.98 -3.62
CA TRP A 66 -4.28 2.57 -3.98
C TRP A 66 -4.48 2.29 -5.48
N LEU A 67 -5.22 3.12 -6.22
CA LEU A 67 -5.30 2.96 -7.68
C LEU A 67 -3.94 3.13 -8.37
N ALA A 68 -3.08 4.01 -7.85
CA ALA A 68 -1.72 4.20 -8.36
C ALA A 68 -0.79 3.00 -8.09
N TRP A 69 -1.16 2.09 -7.17
CA TRP A 69 -0.38 0.88 -6.85
C TRP A 69 -0.17 -0.03 -8.06
N SER A 70 -1.14 -0.10 -8.97
CA SER A 70 -1.03 -0.87 -10.22
C SER A 70 0.24 -0.54 -11.02
N GLY A 71 0.61 0.75 -11.08
CA GLY A 71 1.82 1.20 -11.74
C GLY A 71 3.11 0.75 -11.02
N LEU A 72 3.07 0.67 -9.69
CA LEU A 72 4.19 0.19 -8.87
C LEU A 72 4.33 -1.33 -8.95
N ALA A 73 3.22 -2.07 -9.02
CA ALA A 73 3.23 -3.50 -9.30
C ALA A 73 3.83 -3.80 -10.68
N ALA A 74 3.43 -3.04 -11.71
CA ALA A 74 4.01 -3.15 -13.06
C ALA A 74 5.50 -2.78 -13.09
N GLN A 75 5.93 -1.84 -12.24
CA GLN A 75 7.34 -1.49 -12.09
C GLN A 75 8.15 -2.66 -11.50
N ASP A 76 7.66 -3.34 -10.47
CA ASP A 76 8.36 -4.48 -9.88
C ASP A 76 8.43 -5.67 -10.88
N ASP A 77 7.36 -5.95 -11.64
CA ASP A 77 7.39 -6.93 -12.75
C ASP A 77 8.40 -6.54 -13.85
N LEU A 78 8.42 -5.28 -14.28
CA LEU A 78 9.39 -4.80 -15.28
C LEU A 78 10.84 -5.04 -14.84
N THR A 79 11.16 -4.80 -13.56
CA THR A 79 12.51 -5.05 -13.01
C THR A 79 12.86 -6.52 -13.06
N PHE A 80 11.90 -7.38 -12.70
CA PHE A 80 12.06 -8.82 -12.72
C PHE A 80 12.33 -9.31 -14.15
N GLN A 81 11.54 -8.87 -15.13
CA GLN A 81 11.77 -9.21 -16.55
C GLN A 81 13.15 -8.73 -17.04
N MET A 82 13.55 -7.50 -16.69
CA MET A 82 14.89 -6.99 -17.03
C MET A 82 16.02 -7.87 -16.47
N ALA A 83 15.85 -8.41 -15.26
CA ALA A 83 16.80 -9.33 -14.65
C ALA A 83 16.84 -10.67 -15.40
N GLN A 84 15.68 -11.23 -15.77
CA GLN A 84 15.60 -12.48 -16.54
C GLN A 84 16.17 -12.34 -17.96
N MET A 85 16.17 -11.14 -18.53
CA MET A 85 16.82 -10.82 -19.81
C MET A 85 18.35 -10.71 -19.71
N GLY A 86 18.94 -10.88 -18.52
CA GLY A 86 20.38 -10.75 -18.27
C GLY A 86 20.86 -9.33 -17.96
N GLY A 87 19.95 -8.37 -17.81
CA GLY A 87 20.28 -6.98 -17.47
C GLY A 87 21.06 -6.25 -18.58
N GLY A 88 21.99 -5.39 -18.17
CA GLY A 88 22.89 -4.64 -19.06
C GLY A 88 22.64 -3.13 -19.11
N PRO A 89 23.57 -2.36 -19.68
CA PRO A 89 23.54 -0.89 -19.63
C PRO A 89 22.27 -0.26 -20.18
N GLN A 90 21.71 -0.83 -21.26
CA GLN A 90 20.50 -0.33 -21.90
C GLN A 90 19.26 -0.52 -21.01
N LEU A 91 19.15 -1.66 -20.31
CA LEU A 91 18.04 -1.93 -19.39
C LEU A 91 18.16 -1.09 -18.11
N VAL A 92 19.38 -0.87 -17.62
CA VAL A 92 19.65 0.06 -16.51
C VAL A 92 19.21 1.47 -16.86
N GLU A 93 19.55 1.96 -18.07
CA GLU A 93 19.15 3.28 -18.52
C GLU A 93 17.63 3.38 -18.73
N LEU A 94 17.00 2.34 -19.29
CA LEU A 94 15.56 2.27 -19.43
C LEU A 94 14.87 2.35 -18.07
N TRP A 95 15.33 1.57 -17.09
CA TRP A 95 14.82 1.62 -15.72
C TRP A 95 14.93 3.03 -15.12
N ASN A 96 16.11 3.64 -15.24
CA ASN A 96 16.36 4.96 -14.67
C ASN A 96 15.42 6.00 -15.27
N ARG A 97 15.26 6.02 -16.60
CA ARG A 97 14.30 6.90 -17.28
C ARG A 97 12.86 6.60 -16.92
N PHE A 98 12.51 5.32 -16.81
CA PHE A 98 11.16 4.90 -16.45
C PHE A 98 10.79 5.38 -15.04
N THR A 99 11.66 5.17 -14.06
CA THR A 99 11.38 5.52 -12.66
C THR A 99 11.56 7.01 -12.33
N THR A 100 12.32 7.76 -13.13
CA THR A 100 12.54 9.20 -12.91
C THR A 100 11.68 10.11 -13.79
N ASN A 101 10.91 9.55 -14.73
CA ASN A 101 10.01 10.37 -15.54
C ASN A 101 8.87 10.97 -14.70
N SER A 102 8.30 12.07 -15.20
CA SER A 102 7.26 12.82 -14.49
C SER A 102 5.99 12.01 -14.24
N THR A 103 5.64 11.07 -15.13
CA THR A 103 4.45 10.23 -14.98
C THR A 103 4.59 9.26 -13.82
N MET A 104 5.69 8.49 -13.76
CA MET A 104 5.95 7.56 -12.67
C MET A 104 6.23 8.28 -11.35
N GLY A 105 6.91 9.43 -11.41
CA GLY A 105 7.09 10.32 -10.26
C GLY A 105 5.75 10.80 -9.69
N ALA A 106 4.81 11.20 -10.55
CA ALA A 106 3.48 11.62 -10.13
C ALA A 106 2.67 10.46 -9.54
N LEU A 107 2.68 9.27 -10.15
CA LEU A 107 2.02 8.09 -9.61
C LEU A 107 2.57 7.70 -8.23
N THR A 108 3.89 7.72 -8.08
CA THR A 108 4.56 7.44 -6.80
C THR A 108 4.17 8.46 -5.74
N LEU A 109 4.16 9.75 -6.08
CA LEU A 109 3.77 10.82 -5.16
C LEU A 109 2.30 10.70 -4.74
N ILE A 110 1.40 10.47 -5.70
CA ILE A 110 -0.03 10.26 -5.45
C ILE A 110 -0.22 9.05 -4.53
N TYR A 111 0.42 7.93 -4.87
CA TYR A 111 0.40 6.73 -4.02
C TYR A 111 0.82 7.10 -2.61
N VAL A 112 2.05 7.57 -2.41
CA VAL A 112 2.65 7.85 -1.10
C VAL A 112 1.78 8.81 -0.29
N THR A 113 1.43 9.98 -0.83
CA THR A 113 0.69 10.98 -0.08
C THR A 113 -0.73 10.53 0.24
N CYS A 114 -1.46 10.01 -0.75
CA CYS A 114 -2.86 9.68 -0.56
C CYS A 114 -3.05 8.44 0.33
N HIS A 115 -2.27 7.36 0.15
CA HIS A 115 -2.45 6.15 0.97
C HIS A 115 -2.05 6.39 2.43
N LEU A 116 -0.96 7.11 2.69
CA LEU A 116 -0.51 7.38 4.05
C LEU A 116 -1.53 8.25 4.81
N LEU A 117 -2.03 9.31 4.17
CA LEU A 117 -3.06 10.14 4.78
C LEU A 117 -4.37 9.38 4.98
N ALA A 118 -4.73 8.49 4.05
CA ALA A 118 -5.94 7.69 4.14
C ALA A 118 -6.01 6.86 5.42
N TYR A 119 -4.95 6.12 5.78
CA TYR A 119 -4.96 5.28 6.99
C TYR A 119 -5.00 6.10 8.29
N VAL A 120 -4.37 7.27 8.31
CA VAL A 120 -4.50 8.20 9.43
C VAL A 120 -5.95 8.67 9.58
N VAL A 121 -6.54 9.17 8.50
CA VAL A 121 -7.90 9.72 8.52
C VAL A 121 -8.94 8.63 8.80
N LEU A 122 -8.83 7.46 8.17
CA LEU A 122 -9.74 6.34 8.37
C LEU A 122 -9.61 5.72 9.77
N GLY A 123 -8.39 5.59 10.29
CA GLY A 123 -8.18 5.14 11.67
C GLY A 123 -8.86 6.08 12.69
N ILE A 124 -8.71 7.39 12.51
CA ILE A 124 -9.41 8.39 13.32
C ILE A 124 -10.93 8.30 13.13
N ALA A 125 -11.42 8.14 11.89
CA ALA A 125 -12.84 8.04 11.58
C ALA A 125 -13.49 6.86 12.30
N LEU A 126 -12.87 5.67 12.20
CA LEU A 126 -13.34 4.43 12.82
C LEU A 126 -13.31 4.50 14.35
N GLY A 127 -12.23 5.07 14.92
CA GLY A 127 -12.11 5.30 16.35
C GLY A 127 -13.16 6.29 16.88
N ARG A 128 -13.35 7.42 16.20
CA ARG A 128 -14.35 8.44 16.55
C ARG A 128 -15.78 7.91 16.44
N ALA A 129 -16.05 7.11 15.41
CA ALA A 129 -17.33 6.43 15.22
C ALA A 129 -17.56 5.27 16.20
N ARG A 130 -16.56 4.93 17.02
CA ARG A 130 -16.56 3.79 17.95
C ARG A 130 -16.93 2.47 17.26
N ILE A 131 -16.45 2.28 16.03
CA ILE A 131 -16.64 1.04 15.26
C ILE A 131 -15.63 -0.02 15.70
N ILE A 132 -14.41 0.40 15.99
CA ILE A 132 -13.30 -0.46 16.44
C ILE A 132 -12.77 0.05 17.78
N PRO A 133 -12.09 -0.81 18.57
CA PRO A 133 -11.46 -0.38 19.81
C PRO A 133 -10.34 0.65 19.57
N PRO A 134 -10.04 1.55 20.54
CA PRO A 134 -9.04 2.61 20.36
C PRO A 134 -7.64 2.11 19.99
N TRP A 135 -7.22 0.96 20.54
CA TRP A 135 -5.90 0.40 20.21
C TRP A 135 -5.80 0.06 18.72
N ALA A 136 -6.87 -0.46 18.11
CA ALA A 136 -6.88 -0.84 16.69
C ALA A 136 -6.89 0.40 15.79
N ALA A 137 -7.65 1.42 16.19
CA ALA A 137 -7.63 2.72 15.52
C ALA A 137 -6.22 3.33 15.54
N TRP A 138 -5.55 3.32 16.70
CA TRP A 138 -4.17 3.81 16.80
C TRP A 138 -3.17 2.95 16.03
N SER A 139 -3.34 1.62 15.97
CA SER A 139 -2.51 0.76 15.13
C SER A 139 -2.57 1.18 13.67
N LEU A 140 -3.76 1.46 13.13
CA LEU A 140 -3.93 1.95 11.75
C LEU A 140 -3.37 3.37 11.56
N VAL A 141 -3.53 4.26 12.54
CA VAL A 141 -2.99 5.62 12.44
C VAL A 141 -1.46 5.61 12.43
N LEU A 142 -0.84 4.74 13.24
CA LEU A 142 0.61 4.69 13.41
C LEU A 142 1.34 4.02 12.25
N THR A 143 0.68 3.23 11.40
CA THR A 143 1.34 2.62 10.24
C THR A 143 1.96 3.69 9.35
N SER A 144 1.25 4.79 9.07
CA SER A 144 1.72 5.83 8.16
C SER A 144 2.98 6.58 8.62
N PRO A 145 3.04 7.17 9.84
CA PRO A 145 4.25 7.85 10.30
C PRO A 145 5.42 6.89 10.48
N ILE A 146 5.19 5.63 10.86
CA ILE A 146 6.27 4.64 10.96
C ILE A 146 6.79 4.29 9.56
N THR A 147 5.94 4.12 8.56
CA THR A 147 6.36 3.91 7.16
C THR A 147 7.24 5.05 6.65
N LEU A 148 6.89 6.30 6.97
CA LEU A 148 7.70 7.48 6.59
C LEU A 148 9.10 7.47 7.20
N ILE A 149 9.29 6.82 8.35
CA ILE A 149 10.60 6.67 8.99
C ILE A 149 11.32 5.43 8.46
N ALA A 150 10.60 4.31 8.34
CA ALA A 150 11.15 3.01 7.97
C ALA A 150 11.75 3.02 6.55
N PHE A 151 11.06 3.65 5.60
CA PHE A 151 11.46 3.64 4.19
C PHE A 151 12.81 4.33 3.93
N PRO A 152 13.05 5.59 4.35
CA PRO A 152 14.34 6.25 4.14
C PRO A 152 15.48 5.70 4.99
N THR A 153 15.17 5.05 6.13
CA THR A 153 16.20 4.49 7.03
C THR A 153 16.59 3.07 6.69
N HIS A 154 15.85 2.40 5.79
CA HIS A 154 16.05 0.99 5.44
C HIS A 154 16.03 0.03 6.65
N LEU A 155 15.32 0.41 7.73
CA LEU A 155 15.16 -0.41 8.93
C LEU A 155 14.03 -1.43 8.74
N HIS A 156 14.41 -2.67 8.45
CA HIS A 156 13.48 -3.76 8.17
C HIS A 156 12.58 -4.08 9.38
N GLU A 157 13.08 -3.89 10.59
CA GLU A 157 12.33 -4.09 11.84
C GLU A 157 11.12 -3.16 11.92
N LEU A 158 11.28 -1.91 11.46
CA LEU A 158 10.16 -0.96 11.42
C LEU A 158 9.14 -1.35 10.35
N LEU A 159 9.58 -1.91 9.21
CA LEU A 159 8.66 -2.43 8.19
C LEU A 159 7.85 -3.62 8.72
N TYR A 160 8.49 -4.54 9.44
CA TYR A 160 7.77 -5.65 10.09
C TYR A 160 6.77 -5.16 11.14
N LEU A 161 7.13 -4.11 11.90
CA LEU A 161 6.21 -3.47 12.83
C LEU A 161 5.02 -2.84 12.11
N VAL A 162 5.23 -2.14 11.00
CA VAL A 162 4.15 -1.57 10.18
C VAL A 162 3.18 -2.66 9.74
N ILE A 163 3.70 -3.77 9.19
CA ILE A 163 2.89 -4.90 8.74
C ILE A 163 2.09 -5.49 9.91
N ALA A 164 2.73 -5.70 11.07
CA ALA A 164 2.07 -6.22 12.25
C ALA A 164 0.94 -5.30 12.75
N LEU A 165 1.19 -3.99 12.83
CA LEU A 165 0.19 -2.99 13.22
C LEU A 165 -0.99 -2.96 12.24
N TRP A 166 -0.69 -3.04 10.94
CA TRP A 166 -1.71 -3.03 9.89
C TRP A 166 -2.60 -4.27 9.97
N PHE A 167 -2.00 -5.44 10.14
CA PHE A 167 -2.73 -6.71 10.28
C PHE A 167 -3.61 -6.70 11.54
N VAL A 168 -3.01 -6.43 12.70
CA VAL A 168 -3.70 -6.47 14.00
C VAL A 168 -4.77 -5.38 14.10
N GLY A 169 -4.51 -4.18 13.59
CA GLY A 169 -5.48 -3.08 13.54
C GLY A 169 -6.65 -3.33 12.60
N SER A 170 -6.46 -4.12 11.54
CA SER A 170 -7.50 -4.44 10.55
C SER A 170 -8.46 -5.54 11.02
N VAL A 171 -8.05 -6.42 11.94
CA VAL A 171 -8.90 -7.53 12.43
C VAL A 171 -10.24 -7.03 13.00
N PRO A 172 -10.29 -6.06 13.94
CA PRO A 172 -11.58 -5.57 14.45
C PRO A 172 -12.45 -4.91 13.39
N ALA A 173 -11.83 -4.24 12.39
CA ALA A 173 -12.56 -3.64 11.30
C ALA A 173 -13.20 -4.70 10.39
N ALA A 174 -12.48 -5.78 10.07
CA ALA A 174 -13.01 -6.91 9.31
C ALA A 174 -14.19 -7.59 10.04
N VAL A 175 -14.07 -7.78 11.35
CA VAL A 175 -15.16 -8.29 12.19
C VAL A 175 -16.37 -7.35 12.16
N ALA A 176 -16.17 -6.03 12.19
CA ALA A 176 -17.25 -5.06 12.09
C ALA A 176 -17.98 -5.13 10.75
N VAL A 177 -17.26 -5.27 9.63
CA VAL A 177 -17.86 -5.49 8.29
C VAL A 177 -18.70 -6.76 8.27
N TRP A 178 -18.17 -7.86 8.82
CA TRP A 178 -18.90 -9.12 8.86
C TRP A 178 -20.21 -9.01 9.63
N ARG A 179 -20.20 -8.34 10.80
CA ARG A 179 -21.39 -8.15 11.63
C ARG A 179 -22.43 -7.25 10.97
N SER A 180 -22.03 -6.17 10.31
CA SER A 180 -22.98 -5.26 9.65
C SER A 180 -23.76 -5.94 8.53
N ARG A 181 -23.19 -6.95 7.86
CA ARG A 181 -23.89 -7.72 6.82
C ARG A 181 -24.95 -8.69 7.36
N LEU A 182 -24.84 -9.12 8.61
CA LEU A 182 -25.83 -10.00 9.25
C LEU A 182 -27.06 -9.22 9.74
N GLU A 183 -26.95 -7.90 9.88
CA GLU A 183 -27.99 -7.03 10.44
C GLU A 183 -28.87 -6.35 9.38
N GLU A 184 -28.54 -6.46 8.08
CA GLU A 184 -29.40 -6.01 6.98
C GLU A 184 -30.45 -7.10 6.67
N PRO A 185 -31.76 -6.88 6.93
CA PRO A 185 -32.79 -7.79 6.45
C PRO A 185 -32.84 -7.74 4.92
N ALA A 186 -32.86 -8.93 4.31
CA ALA A 186 -32.96 -9.14 2.86
C ALA A 186 -34.27 -8.57 2.27
#